data_AF-A0A8T4Q350-F1
#
_entry.id   AF-A0A8T4Q350-F1
#
_cell.length_a   1.000
_cell.length_b   1.000
_cell.length_c   1.000
_cell.angle_alpha   90.00
_cell.angle_beta   90.00
_cell.angle_gamma   90.00
#
_symmetry.space_group_name_H-M   'P 1'
#
loop_
_entity.id
_entity.type
_entity.pdbx_description
1 polymer ?
#
loop_
_entity_poly.entity_id
_entity_poly.type
_entity_poly.pdbx_seq_one_letter_code
_entity_poly.pdbx_strand_id
1 'polypeptide(L)'
;MAISLKEAVEAMDYDELMKIKMDLESGGFNVKRMVIQKAREKERRHEAKCAVCSNEINAYSSNNYTLIFGPEDFRRKASFCGIDCTEYFMADLRDLKGMKKKEAPASKAENFDHKV
;
A
#
# COMPACT_ATOMS: atom_id res chain seq x y z
N MET A 1 -3.59 -17.37 5.51
CA MET A 1 -3.84 -17.60 4.07
C MET A 1 -5.01 -16.75 3.65
N ALA A 2 -4.92 -16.05 2.52
CA ALA A 2 -6.05 -15.32 1.96
C ALA A 2 -6.91 -16.33 1.20
N ILE A 3 -8.18 -16.45 1.59
CA ILE A 3 -9.15 -17.36 0.96
C ILE A 3 -9.74 -16.61 -0.25
N SER A 4 -9.83 -17.28 -1.40
CA SER A 4 -10.46 -16.72 -2.59
C SER A 4 -11.97 -16.59 -2.39
N LEU A 5 -12.63 -15.70 -3.15
CA LEU A 5 -14.08 -15.55 -3.07
C LEU A 5 -14.82 -16.87 -3.35
N LYS A 6 -14.27 -17.69 -4.26
CA LYS A 6 -14.83 -19.00 -4.61
C LYS A 6 -14.81 -19.96 -3.41
N GLU A 7 -13.65 -20.09 -2.76
CA GLU A 7 -13.51 -20.93 -1.57
C GLU A 7 -14.38 -20.43 -0.40
N ALA A 8 -14.57 -19.11 -0.28
CA ALA A 8 -15.46 -18.54 0.73
C ALA A 8 -16.93 -18.91 0.48
N VAL A 9 -17.38 -18.96 -0.78
CA VAL A 9 -18.74 -19.39 -1.15
C VAL A 9 -18.91 -20.89 -0.97
N GLU A 10 -17.89 -21.70 -1.27
CA GLU A 10 -17.91 -23.15 -1.06
C GLU A 10 -17.98 -23.55 0.43
N ALA A 11 -17.51 -22.67 1.33
CA ALA A 11 -17.54 -22.88 2.77
C ALA A 11 -18.86 -22.43 3.46
N MET A 12 -19.75 -21.75 2.74
CA MET A 12 -21.03 -21.27 3.28
C MET A 12 -22.07 -22.39 3.32
N ASP A 13 -22.95 -22.35 4.31
CA ASP A 13 -24.09 -23.26 4.36
C ASP A 13 -25.22 -22.84 3.40
N TYR A 14 -26.20 -23.71 3.21
CA TYR A 14 -27.32 -23.47 2.29
C TYR A 14 -28.13 -22.21 2.65
N ASP A 15 -28.35 -21.96 3.94
CA ASP A 15 -29.15 -20.82 4.41
C ASP A 15 -28.41 -19.50 4.18
N GLU A 16 -27.10 -19.48 4.40
CA GLU A 16 -26.22 -18.36 4.07
C GLU A 16 -26.22 -18.06 2.56
N LEU A 17 -26.08 -19.10 1.74
CA LEU A 17 -26.13 -18.98 0.28
C LEU A 17 -27.47 -18.43 -0.20
N MET A 18 -28.59 -18.88 0.36
CA MET A 18 -29.91 -18.36 -0.02
C MET A 18 -30.11 -16.89 0.39
N LYS A 19 -29.63 -16.48 1.56
CA LYS A 19 -29.66 -15.07 1.97
C LYS A 19 -28.85 -14.18 1.04
N ILE A 20 -27.64 -14.60 0.68
CA ILE A 20 -26.78 -13.86 -0.26
C ILE A 20 -27.43 -13.82 -1.65
N LYS A 21 -27.97 -14.93 -2.14
CA LYS A 21 -28.69 -14.98 -3.42
C LYS A 21 -29.85 -13.97 -3.45
N MET A 22 -30.69 -13.96 -2.42
CA MET A 22 -31.82 -13.02 -2.33
C MET A 22 -31.36 -11.56 -2.29
N ASP A 23 -30.28 -11.24 -1.56
CA ASP A 23 -29.73 -9.89 -1.53
C ASP A 23 -29.22 -9.48 -2.91
N LEU A 24 -28.48 -10.36 -3.60
CA LEU A 24 -27.94 -10.10 -4.94
C LEU A 24 -29.05 -9.92 -5.98
N GLU A 25 -30.10 -10.74 -5.94
CA GLU A 25 -31.29 -10.60 -6.81
C GLU A 25 -32.02 -9.27 -6.54
N SER A 26 -31.95 -8.76 -5.30
CA SER A 26 -32.50 -7.47 -4.90
C SER A 26 -31.56 -6.28 -5.17
N GLY A 27 -30.47 -6.48 -5.92
CA GLY A 27 -29.48 -5.44 -6.26
C GLY A 27 -28.25 -5.38 -5.35
N GLY A 28 -28.09 -6.35 -4.44
CA GLY A 28 -26.88 -6.58 -3.65
C GLY A 28 -26.60 -5.51 -2.58
N PHE A 29 -27.63 -4.84 -2.06
CA PHE A 29 -27.44 -3.68 -1.18
C PHE A 29 -26.66 -4.03 0.09
N ASN A 30 -27.00 -5.13 0.76
CA ASN A 30 -26.38 -5.49 2.04
C ASN A 30 -24.95 -5.96 1.83
N VAL A 31 -24.70 -6.86 0.87
CA VAL A 31 -23.35 -7.34 0.55
C VAL A 31 -22.46 -6.19 0.10
N LYS A 32 -22.95 -5.32 -0.79
CA LYS A 32 -22.21 -4.13 -1.24
C LYS A 32 -21.85 -3.22 -0.08
N ARG A 33 -22.80 -2.93 0.83
CA ARG A 33 -22.55 -2.10 2.01
C ARG A 33 -21.50 -2.72 2.93
N MET A 34 -21.60 -4.01 3.22
CA MET A 34 -20.64 -4.72 4.06
C MET A 34 -19.23 -4.70 3.48
N VAL A 35 -19.09 -4.97 2.18
CA VAL A 35 -17.79 -4.94 1.49
C VAL A 35 -17.18 -3.55 1.54
N ILE A 36 -17.95 -2.50 1.20
CA ILE A 36 -17.48 -1.10 1.26
C ILE A 36 -17.05 -0.73 2.68
N GLN A 37 -17.84 -1.09 3.69
CA GLN A 37 -17.51 -0.79 5.08
C GLN A 37 -16.23 -1.52 5.53
N LYS A 38 -16.08 -2.80 5.20
CA LYS A 38 -14.88 -3.59 5.54
C LYS A 38 -13.64 -3.10 4.80
N ALA A 39 -13.77 -2.68 3.53
CA ALA A 39 -12.69 -2.04 2.79
C ALA A 39 -12.22 -0.76 3.49
N ARG A 40 -13.16 0.14 3.83
CA ARG A 40 -12.87 1.37 4.58
C ARG A 40 -12.28 1.13 5.96
N GLU A 41 -12.73 0.09 6.67
CA GLU A 41 -12.11 -0.33 7.94
C GLU A 41 -10.66 -0.77 7.76
N LYS A 42 -10.37 -1.56 6.72
CA LYS A 42 -8.99 -1.99 6.44
C LYS A 42 -8.11 -0.84 5.99
N GLU A 43 -8.62 0.05 5.14
CA GLU A 43 -7.94 1.29 4.75
C GLU A 43 -7.56 2.09 5.99
N ARG A 44 -8.52 2.39 6.89
CA ARG A 44 -8.25 3.08 8.16
C ARG A 44 -7.22 2.40 9.05
N ARG A 45 -7.15 1.07 9.05
CA ARG A 45 -6.10 0.36 9.82
C ARG A 45 -4.70 0.56 9.25
N HIS A 46 -4.56 0.72 7.93
CA HIS A 46 -3.26 1.08 7.34
C HIS A 46 -2.85 2.51 7.69
N GLU A 47 -3.82 3.39 7.99
CA GLU A 47 -3.57 4.75 8.48
C GLU A 47 -3.04 4.77 9.93
N ALA A 48 -3.26 3.69 10.68
CA ALA A 48 -2.87 3.56 12.08
C ALA A 48 -1.42 3.08 12.27
N LYS A 49 -0.64 2.85 11.20
CA LYS A 49 0.77 2.46 11.30
C LYS A 49 1.66 3.33 10.42
N CYS A 50 2.82 3.71 10.95
CA CYS A 50 3.83 4.45 10.22
C CYS A 50 4.44 3.60 9.11
N ALA A 51 4.46 4.13 7.88
CA ALA A 51 5.03 3.48 6.71
C ALA A 51 6.56 3.29 6.78
N VAL A 52 7.24 4.02 7.66
CA VAL A 52 8.70 3.93 7.86
C VAL A 52 9.06 3.10 9.09
N CYS A 53 8.58 3.49 10.27
CA CYS A 53 9.00 2.87 11.53
C CYS A 53 7.99 1.88 12.12
N SER A 54 6.84 1.66 11.47
CA SER A 54 5.76 0.77 11.93
C SER A 54 5.10 1.12 13.27
N ASN A 55 5.47 2.24 13.91
CA ASN A 55 4.79 2.74 15.11
C ASN A 55 3.31 3.01 14.86
N GLU A 56 2.51 2.87 15.91
CA GLU A 56 1.10 3.20 15.85
C GLU A 56 0.89 4.72 15.69
N ILE A 57 0.02 5.09 14.76
CA ILE A 57 -0.37 6.46 14.49
C ILE A 57 -1.69 6.71 15.23
N ASN A 58 -1.65 7.62 16.21
CA ASN A 58 -2.86 8.05 16.90
C ASN A 58 -3.65 8.99 15.99
N ALA A 59 -4.78 8.54 15.43
CA ALA A 59 -5.61 9.32 14.51
C ALA A 59 -6.10 10.69 15.04
N TYR A 60 -6.04 10.94 16.34
CA TYR A 60 -6.44 12.20 16.97
C TYR A 60 -5.25 13.15 17.25
N SER A 61 -4.03 12.74 16.94
CA SER A 61 -2.82 13.57 17.05
C SER A 61 -2.70 14.55 15.87
N SER A 62 -2.29 15.79 16.16
CA SER A 62 -1.99 16.81 15.14
C SER A 62 -0.67 16.55 14.38
N ASN A 63 0.16 15.62 14.86
CA ASN A 63 1.53 15.41 14.37
C ASN A 63 1.63 14.23 13.38
N ASN A 64 0.53 13.86 12.73
CA ASN A 64 0.52 12.79 11.75
C ASN A 64 0.50 13.36 10.33
N TYR A 65 1.28 12.73 9.45
CA TYR A 65 1.38 13.12 8.06
C TYR A 65 0.90 11.99 7.17
N THR A 66 0.33 12.33 6.03
CA THR A 66 -0.18 11.35 5.07
C THR A 66 0.15 11.79 3.67
N LEU A 67 0.73 10.88 2.88
CA LEU A 67 0.95 11.05 1.46
C LEU A 67 0.00 10.13 0.68
N ILE A 68 -0.71 10.70 -0.30
CA ILE A 68 -1.54 9.95 -1.24
C ILE A 68 -0.93 10.13 -2.63
N PHE A 69 -0.66 9.03 -3.34
CA PHE A 69 0.04 9.05 -4.62
C PHE A 69 -0.38 7.91 -5.53
N GLY A 70 -0.25 8.10 -6.85
CA GLY A 70 -0.71 7.17 -7.88
C GLY A 70 -1.94 7.68 -8.65
N PRO A 71 -2.28 7.04 -9.78
CA PRO A 71 -3.47 7.38 -10.56
C PRO A 71 -4.75 7.10 -9.77
N GLU A 72 -5.88 7.66 -10.21
CA GLU A 72 -7.16 7.61 -9.48
C GLU A 72 -7.57 6.20 -9.06
N ASP A 73 -7.43 5.23 -9.98
CA ASP A 73 -7.79 3.82 -9.73
C ASP A 73 -6.75 3.04 -8.91
N PHE A 74 -5.54 3.58 -8.73
CA PHE A 74 -4.44 2.92 -8.01
C PHE A 74 -3.79 3.84 -6.98
N ARG A 75 -4.59 4.68 -6.31
CA ARG A 75 -4.10 5.53 -5.23
C ARG A 75 -3.55 4.67 -4.11
N ARG A 76 -2.29 4.90 -3.77
CA ARG A 76 -1.63 4.37 -2.58
C ARG A 76 -1.59 5.46 -1.51
N LYS A 77 -1.65 5.03 -0.26
CA LYS A 77 -1.58 5.88 0.91
C LYS A 77 -0.41 5.44 1.80
N ALA A 78 0.39 6.39 2.25
CA ALA A 78 1.43 6.19 3.26
C ALA A 78 1.20 7.18 4.40
N SER A 79 1.13 6.69 5.63
CA SER A 79 0.93 7.51 6.84
C SER A 79 2.20 7.48 7.69
N PHE A 80 2.51 8.59 8.35
CA PHE A 80 3.75 8.78 9.12
C PHE A 80 3.41 9.35 10.50
N CYS A 81 4.09 8.84 11.53
CA CYS A 81 3.90 9.28 12.91
C CYS A 81 4.56 10.63 13.22
N GLY A 82 5.30 11.21 12.27
CA GLY A 82 6.03 12.46 12.43
C GLY A 82 6.70 12.93 11.14
N ILE A 83 7.23 14.14 11.17
CA ILE A 83 7.87 14.78 10.00
C ILE A 83 9.15 14.03 9.58
N ASP A 84 9.97 13.60 10.54
CA ASP A 84 11.22 12.87 10.27
C ASP A 84 10.98 11.58 9.46
N CYS A 85 9.92 10.83 9.80
CA CYS A 85 9.51 9.65 9.05
C CYS A 85 9.03 10.00 7.63
N THR A 86 8.44 11.17 7.45
CA THR A 86 8.04 11.66 6.14
C THR A 86 9.27 12.01 5.30
N GLU A 87 10.25 12.72 5.88
CA GLU A 87 11.49 13.11 5.22
C GLU A 87 12.31 11.89 4.80
N TYR A 88 12.46 10.92 5.70
CA TYR A 88 13.13 9.65 5.41
C TYR A 88 12.49 8.94 4.21
N PHE A 89 11.16 8.82 4.21
CA PHE A 89 10.43 8.22 3.10
C PHE A 89 10.63 8.97 1.78
N MET A 90 10.68 10.30 1.81
CA MET A 90 10.93 11.11 0.61
C MET A 90 12.35 10.95 0.08
N ALA A 91 13.34 10.79 0.95
CA ALA A 91 14.71 10.49 0.55
C ALA A 91 14.80 9.13 -0.16
N ASP A 92 14.23 8.09 0.44
CA ASP A 92 14.15 6.75 -0.15
C ASP A 92 13.50 6.77 -1.55
N LEU A 93 12.40 7.51 -1.71
CA LEU A 93 11.73 7.66 -3.02
C LEU A 93 12.60 8.37 -4.06
N ARG A 94 13.42 9.35 -3.65
CA ARG A 94 14.34 10.06 -4.55
C ARG A 94 15.46 9.14 -5.01
N ASP A 95 15.99 8.32 -4.10
CA ASP A 95 17.05 7.36 -4.41
C ASP A 95 16.55 6.28 -5.37
N LEU A 96 15.32 5.78 -5.18
CA LEU A 96 14.66 4.86 -6.10
C LEU A 96 14.47 5.46 -7.51
N LYS A 97 14.19 6.77 -7.62
CA LYS A 97 14.15 7.47 -8.91
C LYS A 97 15.55 7.67 -9.50
N GLY A 98 16.55 7.92 -8.65
CA GLY A 98 17.95 8.12 -9.03
C GLY A 98 18.65 6.87 -9.57
N MET A 99 18.19 5.67 -9.19
CA MET A 99 18.72 4.39 -9.70
C MET A 99 18.53 4.15 -11.20
N LYS A 100 17.77 5.00 -11.92
CA LYS A 100 17.68 4.95 -13.39
C LYS A 100 18.84 5.64 -14.14
N LYS A 101 19.84 6.19 -13.45
CA LYS A 101 21.04 6.82 -14.06
C LYS A 101 22.36 6.29 -13.50
N LYS A 102 22.58 4.98 -13.57
CA LYS A 102 23.94 4.43 -13.53
C LYS A 102 24.19 3.65 -14.82
N GLU A 103 24.57 4.38 -15.87
CA GLU A 103 25.25 3.80 -17.01
C GLU A 103 26.54 3.12 -16.54
N ALA A 104 26.87 2.03 -17.22
CA ALA A 104 27.90 1.05 -16.88
C ALA A 104 29.28 1.66 -16.58
N PRO A 105 30.11 1.01 -15.74
CA PRO A 105 31.51 1.38 -15.62
C PRO A 105 32.20 1.12 -16.96
N ALA A 106 32.59 2.20 -17.65
CA ALA A 106 33.49 2.12 -18.79
C ALA A 106 34.81 1.51 -18.31
N SER A 107 35.13 0.36 -18.89
CA SER A 107 36.33 -0.43 -18.71
C SER A 107 37.63 0.38 -18.86
N LYS A 108 38.58 0.07 -17.97
CA LYS A 108 40.03 0.26 -18.02
C LYS A 108 40.62 0.76 -19.36
N ALA A 109 41.47 1.78 -19.26
CA ALA A 109 42.68 1.88 -20.07
C ALA A 109 43.86 2.09 -19.11
N GLU A 110 44.60 1.00 -18.89
CA GLU A 110 45.98 1.06 -18.44
C GLU A 110 46.77 1.85 -19.49
N ASN A 111 47.59 2.81 -19.06
CA ASN A 111 48.83 3.14 -19.77
C ASN A 111 49.85 3.64 -18.76
N PHE A 112 50.75 2.71 -18.47
CA PHE A 112 52.08 2.91 -17.94
C PHE A 112 52.84 3.78 -18.94
N ASP A 113 53.42 4.91 -18.52
CA ASP A 113 54.77 5.20 -18.96
C ASP A 113 55.49 6.16 -18.02
N HIS A 114 56.73 5.77 -17.75
CA HIS A 114 57.64 6.33 -16.77
C HIS A 114 58.82 6.83 -17.58
N LYS A 115 59.12 8.14 -17.58
CA LYS A 115 60.48 8.62 -17.86
C LYS A 115 60.71 10.06 -17.42
N VAL A 116 61.52 10.13 -16.37
CA VAL A 116 62.61 11.08 -16.03
C VAL A 116 62.77 12.30 -16.93
#